data_AF-A0A1F5PFM0-F1
#
_entry.id   AF-A0A1F5PFM0-F1
#
_cell.length_a   1.000
_cell.length_b   1.000
_cell.length_c   1.000
_cell.angle_alpha   90.00
_cell.angle_beta   90.00
_cell.angle_gamma   90.00
#
_symmetry.space_group_name_H-M   'P 1'
#
loop_
_entity.id
_entity.type
_entity.pdbx_description
1 polymer ?
#
loop_
_entity_poly.entity_id
_entity_poly.type
_entity_poly.pdbx_seq_one_letter_code
_entity_poly.pdbx_strand_id
1 'polypeptide(L)'
;MRLVMKNLKKYFYIFSFSFLGLLVSFIIHSVVEIWYIGRLVSDFGTWGLGLTWQSWYIIHHVLSVLLAIGGLACGWAAGNYWWRVLYVEKRYNKHFWRKE
;
A
#
# COMPACT_ATOMS: atom_id res chain seq x y z
N MET A 1 -22.69 14.78 -20.60
CA MET A 1 -21.38 15.35 -20.19
C MET A 1 -21.16 15.39 -18.66
N ARG A 2 -22.07 15.96 -17.86
CA ARG A 2 -21.89 16.14 -16.39
C ARG A 2 -21.74 14.82 -15.59
N LEU A 3 -22.42 13.74 -15.99
CA LEU A 3 -22.31 12.43 -15.33
C LEU A 3 -20.95 11.74 -15.61
N VAL A 4 -20.50 11.75 -16.87
CA VAL A 4 -19.19 11.20 -17.27
C VAL A 4 -18.05 11.84 -16.47
N MET A 5 -18.12 13.17 -16.28
CA MET A 5 -17.12 13.92 -15.54
C MET A 5 -17.09 13.60 -14.05
N LYS A 6 -18.25 13.34 -13.43
CA LYS A 6 -18.33 12.88 -12.03
C LYS A 6 -17.69 11.50 -11.86
N ASN A 7 -17.94 10.60 -12.83
CA ASN A 7 -17.38 9.25 -12.81
C ASN A 7 -15.85 9.27 -13.01
N LEU A 8 -15.35 10.10 -13.94
CA LEU A 8 -13.92 10.25 -14.17
C LEU A 8 -13.17 10.74 -12.92
N LYS A 9 -13.74 11.72 -12.19
CA LYS A 9 -13.17 12.19 -10.92
C LYS A 9 -13.06 11.08 -9.89
N LYS A 10 -14.09 10.25 -9.76
CA LYS A 10 -14.09 9.10 -8.85
C LYS A 10 -13.00 8.10 -9.22
N TYR A 11 -12.89 7.75 -10.50
CA TYR A 11 -11.88 6.80 -10.96
C TYR A 11 -10.46 7.32 -10.73
N PHE A 12 -10.19 8.58 -11.07
CA PHE A 12 -8.88 9.19 -10.82
C PHE A 12 -8.54 9.23 -9.33
N TYR A 13 -9.51 9.56 -8.47
CA TYR A 13 -9.34 9.55 -7.02
C TYR A 13 -8.98 8.16 -6.50
N ILE A 14 -9.76 7.14 -6.84
CA ILE A 14 -9.52 5.76 -6.38
C ILE A 14 -8.19 5.24 -6.94
N PHE A 15 -7.88 5.51 -8.21
CA PHE A 15 -6.61 5.16 -8.82
C PHE A 15 -5.44 5.79 -8.07
N SER A 16 -5.53 7.07 -7.70
CA SER A 16 -4.48 7.76 -6.94
C SER A 16 -4.26 7.10 -5.58
N PHE A 17 -5.32 6.65 -4.90
CA PHE A 17 -5.21 5.90 -3.65
C PHE A 17 -4.59 4.51 -3.84
N SER A 18 -4.95 3.78 -4.90
CA SER A 18 -4.31 2.51 -5.26
C SER A 18 -2.82 2.70 -5.55
N PHE A 19 -2.47 3.72 -6.33
CA PHE A 19 -1.08 4.06 -6.64
C PHE A 19 -0.30 4.45 -5.39
N LEU A 20 -0.89 5.24 -4.50
CA LEU A 20 -0.31 5.55 -3.19
C LEU A 20 -0.09 4.28 -2.35
N GLY A 21 -1.06 3.37 -2.31
CA GLY A 21 -0.93 2.09 -1.63
C GLY A 21 0.24 1.24 -2.16
N LEU A 22 0.45 1.23 -3.47
CA LEU A 22 1.61 0.59 -4.10
C LEU A 22 2.93 1.27 -3.67
N LEU A 23 3.00 2.61 -3.67
CA LEU A 23 4.20 3.33 -3.23
C LEU A 23 4.53 3.05 -1.75
N VAL A 24 3.51 3.04 -0.88
CA VAL A 24 3.67 2.68 0.53
C VAL A 24 4.17 1.25 0.68
N SER A 25 3.69 0.32 -0.16
CA SER A 25 4.18 -1.06 -0.15
C SER A 25 5.67 -1.16 -0.43
N PHE A 26 6.22 -0.35 -1.34
CA PHE A 26 7.67 -0.30 -1.61
C PHE A 26 8.48 0.25 -0.43
N ILE A 27 7.93 1.22 0.31
CA ILE A 27 8.59 1.74 1.52
C ILE A 27 8.60 0.67 2.61
N ILE A 28 7.48 -0.04 2.82
CA ILE A 28 7.42 -1.15 3.79
C ILE A 28 8.39 -2.26 3.36
N HIS A 29 8.41 -2.57 2.07
CA HIS A 29 9.28 -3.59 1.50
C HIS A 29 10.76 -3.30 1.79
N SER A 30 11.22 -2.08 1.50
CA SER A 30 12.63 -1.70 1.70
C SER A 30 13.04 -1.72 3.18
N VAL A 31 12.16 -1.28 4.08
CA VAL A 31 12.42 -1.36 5.53
C VAL A 31 12.58 -2.81 5.98
N VAL A 32 11.72 -3.71 5.49
CA VAL A 32 11.81 -5.14 5.80
C VAL A 32 13.10 -5.74 5.24
N GLU A 33 13.44 -5.46 3.97
CA GLU A 33 14.67 -5.92 3.33
C GLU A 33 15.93 -5.52 4.09
N ILE A 34 16.07 -4.23 4.42
CA ILE A 34 17.22 -3.72 5.19
C ILE A 34 17.39 -4.51 6.49
N TRP A 35 16.29 -4.83 7.16
CA TRP A 35 16.30 -5.56 8.41
C TRP A 35 16.69 -7.03 8.27
N TYR A 36 16.07 -7.80 7.36
CA TYR A 36 16.31 -9.25 7.30
C TYR A 36 17.52 -9.62 6.42
N ILE A 37 17.79 -8.91 5.31
CA ILE A 37 18.96 -9.17 4.46
C ILE A 37 20.24 -8.87 5.24
N GLY A 38 20.27 -7.77 6.00
CA GLY A 38 21.41 -7.45 6.86
C GLY A 38 21.75 -8.58 7.84
N ARG A 39 20.72 -9.22 8.42
CA ARG A 39 20.90 -10.38 9.31
C ARG A 39 21.40 -11.61 8.58
N LEU A 40 20.77 -11.97 7.45
CA LEU A 40 21.17 -13.12 6.64
C LEU A 40 22.62 -13.02 6.14
N VAL A 41 23.05 -11.82 5.74
CA VAL A 41 24.43 -11.57 5.28
C VAL A 41 25.42 -11.59 6.44
N SER A 42 25.03 -11.09 7.63
CA SER A 42 25.92 -11.05 8.79
C SER A 42 26.26 -12.42 9.37
N ASP A 43 25.28 -13.32 9.46
CA ASP A 43 25.45 -14.69 9.93
C ASP A 43 24.31 -15.56 9.38
N PHE A 44 24.56 -16.15 8.22
CA PHE A 44 23.57 -17.01 7.58
C PHE A 44 23.31 -18.30 8.36
N GLY A 45 24.28 -18.81 9.12
CA GLY A 45 24.11 -20.04 9.90
C GLY A 45 23.04 -19.87 10.99
N THR A 46 23.06 -18.72 11.65
CA THR A 46 22.08 -18.39 12.69
C THR A 46 20.75 -17.89 12.11
N TRP A 47 20.80 -17.00 11.12
CA TRP A 47 19.61 -16.31 10.61
C TRP A 47 18.94 -16.99 9.41
N GLY A 48 19.60 -17.96 8.78
CA GLY A 48 19.08 -18.67 7.62
C GLY A 48 17.93 -19.63 7.93
N LEU A 49 17.63 -19.88 9.22
CA LEU A 49 16.55 -20.76 9.69
C LEU A 49 16.61 -22.18 9.08
N GLY A 50 17.83 -22.66 8.77
CA GLY A 50 18.06 -23.96 8.11
C GLY A 50 17.67 -23.99 6.63
N LEU A 51 17.27 -22.87 6.05
CA LEU A 51 16.96 -22.73 4.63
C LEU A 51 18.21 -22.35 3.82
N THR A 52 18.22 -22.66 2.53
CA THR A 52 19.28 -22.24 1.62
C THR A 52 19.05 -20.81 1.13
N TRP A 53 20.11 -20.16 0.62
CA TRP A 53 20.00 -18.85 -0.03
C TRP A 53 18.98 -18.84 -1.17
N GLN A 54 18.88 -19.94 -1.92
CA GLN A 54 17.89 -20.08 -2.99
C GLN A 54 16.46 -20.07 -2.45
N SER A 55 16.20 -20.77 -1.34
CA SER A 55 14.89 -20.73 -0.67
C SER A 55 14.56 -19.32 -0.19
N TRP A 56 15.50 -18.61 0.42
CA TRP A 56 15.31 -17.21 0.84
C TRP A 56 15.02 -16.27 -0.31
N TYR A 57 15.70 -16.44 -1.45
CA TYR A 57 15.44 -15.67 -2.66
C TYR A 57 14.01 -15.87 -3.17
N ILE A 58 13.53 -17.13 -3.20
CA ILE A 58 12.16 -17.46 -3.61
C ILE A 58 11.15 -16.85 -2.63
N ILE A 59 11.35 -17.03 -1.33
CA ILE A 59 10.47 -16.49 -0.29
C ILE A 59 10.37 -14.97 -0.40
N HIS A 60 11.52 -14.30 -0.53
CA HIS A 60 11.58 -12.85 -0.74
C HIS A 60 10.72 -12.46 -1.94
N HIS A 61 10.96 -13.06 -3.12
CA HIS A 61 10.25 -12.68 -4.34
C HIS A 61 8.72 -12.85 -4.22
N VAL A 62 8.27 -13.97 -3.64
CA VAL A 62 6.84 -14.23 -3.39
C VAL A 62 6.25 -13.19 -2.45
N LEU A 63 6.93 -12.90 -1.32
CA LEU A 63 6.46 -11.91 -0.36
C LEU A 63 6.45 -10.49 -0.95
N SER A 64 7.42 -10.12 -1.79
CA SER A 64 7.44 -8.83 -2.50
C SER A 64 6.20 -8.65 -3.36
N VAL A 65 5.85 -9.68 -4.15
CA VAL A 65 4.66 -9.66 -5.01
C VAL A 65 3.38 -9.58 -4.18
N LEU A 66 3.27 -10.39 -3.11
CA LEU A 66 2.11 -10.37 -2.22
C LEU A 66 1.96 -9.00 -1.52
N LEU A 67 3.07 -8.39 -1.09
CA LEU A 67 3.05 -7.08 -0.46
C LEU A 67 2.61 -5.98 -1.45
N ALA A 68 3.07 -6.04 -2.70
CA ALA A 68 2.64 -5.10 -3.74
C ALA A 68 1.15 -5.23 -4.07
N ILE A 69 0.64 -6.46 -4.21
CA ILE A 69 -0.80 -6.73 -4.40
C ILE A 69 -1.59 -6.24 -3.19
N GLY A 70 -1.11 -6.53 -1.98
CA GLY A 70 -1.70 -6.06 -0.73
C GLY A 70 -1.78 -4.53 -0.67
N GLY A 71 -0.70 -3.84 -1.03
CA GLY A 71 -0.65 -2.38 -1.12
C GLY A 71 -1.69 -1.81 -2.08
N LEU A 72 -1.80 -2.37 -3.29
CA LEU A 72 -2.82 -1.98 -4.27
C LEU A 72 -4.24 -2.21 -3.75
N ALA A 73 -4.50 -3.36 -3.13
CA ALA A 73 -5.82 -3.71 -2.58
C ALA A 73 -6.20 -2.79 -1.41
N CYS A 74 -5.28 -2.53 -0.48
CA CYS A 74 -5.47 -1.60 0.63
C CYS A 74 -5.70 -0.18 0.12
N GLY A 75 -4.91 0.28 -0.85
CA GLY A 75 -5.09 1.58 -1.48
C GLY A 75 -6.46 1.70 -2.14
N TRP A 76 -6.87 0.71 -2.92
CA TRP A 76 -8.19 0.67 -3.53
C TRP A 76 -9.33 0.71 -2.50
N ALA A 77 -9.23 -0.09 -1.43
CA ALA A 77 -10.21 -0.12 -0.35
C ALA A 77 -10.31 1.23 0.38
N ALA A 78 -9.16 1.83 0.71
CA ALA A 78 -9.08 3.16 1.31
C ALA A 78 -9.69 4.23 0.40
N GLY A 79 -9.38 4.20 -0.91
CA GLY A 79 -9.95 5.12 -1.89
C GLY A 79 -11.47 5.03 -1.96
N ASN A 80 -12.04 3.82 -1.96
CA ASN A 80 -13.49 3.63 -1.94
C ASN A 80 -14.13 4.09 -0.63
N TYR A 81 -13.51 3.75 0.51
CA TYR A 81 -13.98 4.15 1.83
C TYR A 81 -14.04 5.67 1.97
N TRP A 82 -12.94 6.37 1.69
CA TRP A 82 -12.87 7.82 1.82
C TRP A 82 -13.71 8.55 0.77
N TRP A 83 -13.86 7.99 -0.43
CA TRP A 83 -14.78 8.56 -1.42
C TRP A 83 -16.22 8.58 -0.87
N ARG A 84 -16.67 7.49 -0.26
CA ARG A 84 -17.99 7.39 0.36
C ARG A 84 -18.14 8.41 1.51
N VAL A 85 -17.19 8.43 2.43
CA VAL A 85 -17.20 9.32 3.60
C VAL A 85 -17.24 10.80 3.20
N LEU A 86 -16.37 11.22 2.28
CA LEU A 86 -16.18 12.64 1.94
C LEU A 86 -17.20 13.16 0.92
N TYR A 87 -17.47 12.40 -0.14
CA TYR A 87 -18.24 12.90 -1.29
C TYR A 87 -19.70 12.43 -1.30
N VAL A 88 -20.01 11.27 -0.71
CA VAL A 88 -21.37 10.73 -0.66
C VAL A 88 -22.03 11.12 0.66
N GLU A 89 -21.47 10.68 1.78
CA GLU A 89 -22.01 10.92 3.12
C GLU A 89 -21.75 12.35 3.61
N LYS A 90 -20.70 13.01 3.09
CA LYS A 90 -20.23 14.33 3.54
C LYS A 90 -20.01 14.38 5.05
N ARG A 91 -19.53 13.27 5.62
CA ARG A 91 -19.25 13.08 7.04
C ARG A 91 -17.88 13.70 7.38
N TYR A 92 -17.78 15.01 7.23
CA TYR A 92 -16.65 15.82 7.70
C TYR A 92 -17.17 16.87 8.68
N ASN A 93 -16.40 17.15 9.74
CA ASN A 93 -16.80 18.14 10.72
C ASN A 93 -16.83 19.54 10.08
N LYS A 94 -18.01 20.13 9.95
CA LYS A 94 -18.19 21.48 9.37
C LYS A 94 -17.51 22.56 10.20
N HIS A 95 -17.31 22.34 11.49
CA HIS A 95 -16.70 23.33 12.38
C HIS A 95 -15.22 23.59 12.07
N PHE A 96 -14.50 22.58 11.55
CA PHE A 96 -13.08 22.71 11.19
C PHE A 96 -12.84 23.58 9.94
N TRP A 97 -13.84 23.74 9.07
CA TRP A 97 -13.72 24.46 7.79
C TRP A 97 -14.44 25.82 7.77
N ARG A 98 -15.00 26.24 8.90
CA ARG A 98 -15.54 27.58 9.06
C ARG A 98 -14.39 28.49 9.47
N LYS A 99 -13.75 29.15 8.49
CA LYS A 99 -12.94 30.32 8.78
C LYS A 99 -13.90 31.37 9.33
N GLU A 100 -13.84 31.60 10.63
CA GLU A 100 -14.40 32.81 11.24
C GLU A 100 -13.66 34.04 10.69
#